data_AF-A0A258BTV0-F1
#
_entry.id   AF-A0A258BTV0-F1
#
_cell.length_a   1.000
_cell.length_b   1.000
_cell.length_c   1.000
_cell.angle_alpha   90.00
_cell.angle_beta   90.00
_cell.angle_gamma   90.00
#
_symmetry.space_group_name_H-M   'P 1'
#
loop_
_entity.id
_entity.type
_entity.pdbx_description
1 polymer ?
#
loop_
_entity_poly.entity_id
_entity_poly.type
_entity_poly.pdbx_seq_one_letter_code
_entity_poly.pdbx_strand_id
1 'polypeptide(L)'
;VSNPGLYLDLSRAITGEVMAATFAEWRRGASRCGGALIWTLQDLWPGAGWGVIDASGEPKLAWYALKRSFRSLHLALTDEGCNGLAIHLANETTEDLALDLELVCLREGAAPVLQARRPVMLPARASLEISAFDVIGAFFDITYAYRFGSLGHDVTVVRLRRAGDDRVLSEVFHYPQGAEPLVEPGRVDVRIEGADGIWTLNLHTDRLVRDVHIDAPGFRLGDNGFDIAPGAIKSVTLAEIGAAGRRPSGRVMAPGGKVLGGFSS
;
A
#
# COMPACT_ATOMS: atom_id res chain seq x y z
N VAL A 1 8.83 17.86 22.49
CA VAL A 1 7.63 17.41 23.24
C VAL A 1 6.99 16.32 22.41
N SER A 2 6.90 15.09 22.93
CA SER A 2 6.33 13.96 22.19
C SER A 2 4.87 14.26 21.83
N ASN A 3 4.50 14.13 20.55
CA ASN A 3 3.12 14.19 20.10
C ASN A 3 2.52 12.77 20.29
N PRO A 4 1.67 12.52 21.31
CA PRO A 4 1.18 11.18 21.59
C PRO A 4 0.28 10.63 20.48
N GLY A 5 -0.43 11.50 19.77
CA GLY A 5 -1.25 11.13 18.61
C GLY A 5 -0.38 10.64 17.46
N LEU A 6 0.70 11.38 17.15
CA LEU A 6 1.67 10.96 16.14
C LEU A 6 2.33 9.63 16.51
N TYR A 7 2.72 9.45 17.78
CA TYR A 7 3.27 8.18 18.24
C TYR A 7 2.29 7.02 18.04
N LEU A 8 1.01 7.22 18.38
CA LEU A 8 -0.02 6.20 18.23
C LEU A 8 -0.24 5.83 16.75
N ASP A 9 -0.35 6.83 15.88
CA ASP A 9 -0.59 6.62 14.45
C ASP A 9 0.58 5.87 13.80
N LEU A 10 1.82 6.30 14.08
CA LEU A 10 3.02 5.63 13.58
C LEU A 10 3.15 4.21 14.14
N SER A 11 2.83 3.98 15.42
CA SER A 11 2.86 2.64 16.02
C SER A 11 1.86 1.68 15.35
N ARG A 12 0.69 2.18 14.95
CA ARG A 12 -0.30 1.40 14.21
C ARG A 12 0.14 1.11 12.77
N ALA A 13 0.73 2.10 12.10
CA ALA A 13 1.23 1.98 10.73
C ALA A 13 2.39 0.98 10.63
N ILE A 14 3.43 1.14 11.47
CA ILE A 14 4.64 0.31 11.44
C ILE A 14 4.34 -1.17 11.68
N THR A 15 3.33 -1.48 12.50
CA THR A 15 2.91 -2.87 12.72
C THR A 15 2.45 -3.52 11.40
N GLY A 16 1.67 -2.79 10.59
CA GLY A 16 1.24 -3.25 9.27
C GLY A 16 2.39 -3.33 8.27
N GLU A 17 3.31 -2.35 8.29
CA GLU A 17 4.49 -2.31 7.43
C GLU A 17 5.41 -3.53 7.68
N VAL A 18 5.73 -3.82 8.94
CA VAL A 18 6.57 -4.98 9.32
C VAL A 18 5.91 -6.29 8.90
N MET A 19 4.59 -6.41 9.09
CA MET A 19 3.85 -7.58 8.62
C MET A 19 3.94 -7.71 7.09
N ALA A 20 3.70 -6.64 6.34
CA ALA A 20 3.78 -6.66 4.88
C ALA A 20 5.18 -7.03 4.38
N ALA A 21 6.23 -6.45 4.96
CA ALA A 21 7.63 -6.78 4.64
C ALA A 21 7.96 -8.26 4.95
N THR A 22 7.47 -8.77 6.09
CA THR A 22 7.65 -10.19 6.45
C THR A 22 6.97 -11.11 5.44
N PHE A 23 5.75 -10.77 4.99
CA PHE A 23 5.05 -11.56 3.98
C PHE A 23 5.64 -11.42 2.57
N ALA A 24 6.29 -10.30 2.23
CA ALA A 24 7.06 -10.17 1.01
C ALA A 24 8.17 -11.22 0.94
N GLU A 25 8.91 -11.39 2.05
CA GLU A 25 9.96 -12.42 2.18
C GLU A 25 9.39 -13.84 2.20
N TRP A 26 8.30 -14.07 2.92
CA TRP A 26 7.76 -15.43 3.07
C TRP A 26 7.00 -15.93 1.84
N ARG A 27 6.34 -15.04 1.07
CA ARG A 27 5.55 -15.41 -0.12
C ARG A 27 6.33 -15.37 -1.43
N ARG A 28 7.59 -14.91 -1.45
CA ARG A 28 8.40 -14.95 -2.68
C ARG A 28 8.66 -16.39 -3.12
N GLY A 29 8.80 -16.62 -4.43
CA GLY A 29 8.96 -17.96 -5.00
C GLY A 29 10.17 -18.73 -4.47
N ALA A 30 11.25 -18.04 -4.12
CA ALA A 30 12.46 -18.64 -3.56
C ALA A 30 12.36 -18.99 -2.05
N SER A 31 11.29 -18.58 -1.38
CA SER A 31 11.08 -18.81 0.04
C SER A 31 10.91 -20.30 0.35
N ARG A 32 11.51 -20.76 1.46
CA ARG A 32 11.24 -22.10 2.03
C ARG A 32 10.01 -22.11 2.95
N CYS A 33 9.36 -20.96 3.16
CA CYS A 33 8.19 -20.84 4.01
C CYS A 33 6.99 -21.51 3.33
N GLY A 34 6.46 -22.59 3.91
CA GLY A 34 5.27 -23.29 3.43
C GLY A 34 3.95 -22.73 3.96
N GLY A 35 3.98 -21.69 4.79
CA GLY A 35 2.81 -21.08 5.40
C GLY A 35 3.15 -20.24 6.62
N ALA A 36 2.32 -19.23 6.89
CA ALA A 36 2.49 -18.31 8.01
C ALA A 36 1.16 -18.05 8.71
N LEU A 37 1.19 -18.01 10.03
CA LEU A 37 0.04 -17.77 10.90
C LEU A 37 0.29 -16.50 11.72
N ILE A 38 -0.76 -15.70 11.93
CA ILE A 38 -0.68 -14.44 12.66
C ILE A 38 -1.16 -14.61 14.10
N TRP A 39 -0.36 -14.11 15.04
CA TRP A 39 -0.73 -13.97 16.45
C TRP A 39 -1.09 -12.49 16.74
N THR A 40 -2.34 -12.12 17.00
CA THR A 40 -3.57 -12.94 16.99
C THR A 40 -4.64 -12.33 16.09
N LEU A 41 -5.73 -13.08 15.85
CA LEU A 41 -6.85 -12.57 15.07
C LEU A 41 -7.55 -11.38 15.74
N GLN A 42 -7.90 -11.49 17.02
CA GLN A 42 -8.73 -10.50 17.71
C GLN A 42 -8.27 -10.26 19.16
N ASP A 43 -8.40 -9.02 19.62
CA ASP A 43 -8.23 -8.65 21.03
C ASP A 43 -9.41 -9.09 21.89
N LEU A 44 -9.12 -9.60 23.09
CA LEU A 44 -10.15 -10.04 24.04
C LEU A 44 -10.75 -8.90 24.88
N TRP A 45 -10.07 -7.76 24.93
CA TRP A 45 -10.39 -6.61 25.76
C TRP A 45 -9.74 -5.34 25.22
N PRO A 46 -10.32 -4.15 25.47
CA PRO A 46 -9.74 -2.88 25.01
C PRO A 46 -8.34 -2.67 25.58
N GLY A 47 -7.37 -2.37 24.71
CA GLY A 47 -5.99 -2.12 25.11
C GLY A 47 -4.98 -2.23 23.97
N ALA A 48 -3.70 -2.25 24.33
CA ALA A 48 -2.58 -2.46 23.39
C ALA A 48 -2.36 -3.96 23.14
N GLY A 49 -3.35 -4.63 22.55
CA GLY A 49 -3.27 -6.06 22.21
C GLY A 49 -2.71 -6.33 20.81
N TRP A 50 -2.33 -7.59 20.57
CA TRP A 50 -1.78 -8.09 19.30
C TRP A 50 -2.83 -8.55 18.28
N GLY A 51 -4.12 -8.42 18.61
CA GLY A 51 -5.20 -8.71 17.66
C GLY A 51 -5.12 -7.80 16.45
N VAL A 52 -5.26 -8.35 15.24
CA VAL A 52 -5.43 -7.52 14.03
C VAL A 52 -6.84 -6.92 13.95
N ILE A 53 -7.79 -7.51 14.67
CA ILE A 53 -9.13 -6.98 14.96
C ILE A 53 -9.14 -6.53 16.43
N ASP A 54 -9.69 -5.35 16.71
CA ASP A 54 -9.80 -4.85 18.07
C ASP A 54 -10.95 -5.50 18.86
N ALA A 55 -11.05 -5.17 20.15
CA ALA A 55 -12.06 -5.74 21.04
C ALA A 55 -13.51 -5.37 20.67
N SER A 56 -13.71 -4.35 19.85
CA SER A 56 -15.03 -3.96 19.33
C SER A 56 -15.41 -4.68 18.02
N GLY A 57 -14.48 -5.47 17.47
CA GLY A 57 -14.67 -6.16 16.19
C GLY A 57 -14.25 -5.35 14.97
N GLU A 58 -13.57 -4.21 15.17
CA GLU A 58 -13.13 -3.35 14.07
C GLU A 58 -11.68 -3.68 13.64
N PRO A 59 -11.38 -3.67 12.33
CA PRO A 59 -10.05 -3.99 11.82
C PRO A 59 -9.05 -2.87 12.15
N LYS A 60 -7.89 -3.25 12.70
CA LYS A 60 -6.73 -2.34 12.84
C LYS A 60 -6.04 -2.14 11.50
N LEU A 61 -5.17 -1.13 11.38
CA LEU A 61 -4.37 -0.90 10.16
C LEU A 61 -3.58 -2.14 9.71
N ALA A 62 -3.05 -2.91 10.66
CA ALA A 62 -2.36 -4.18 10.40
C ALA A 62 -3.23 -5.19 9.65
N TRP A 63 -4.54 -5.24 9.92
CA TRP A 63 -5.47 -6.11 9.20
C TRP A 63 -5.53 -5.77 7.70
N TYR A 64 -5.54 -4.47 7.37
CA TYR A 64 -5.56 -4.01 5.98
C TYR A 64 -4.23 -4.28 5.26
N ALA A 65 -3.10 -4.13 5.96
CA ALA A 65 -1.80 -4.51 5.43
C ALA A 65 -1.72 -6.03 5.11
N LEU A 66 -2.22 -6.87 6.00
CA LEU A 66 -2.33 -8.31 5.77
C LEU A 66 -3.31 -8.65 4.63
N LYS A 67 -4.46 -7.97 4.56
CA LYS A 67 -5.41 -8.12 3.44
C LYS A 67 -4.75 -7.88 2.09
N ARG A 68 -3.87 -6.87 1.98
CA ARG A 68 -3.09 -6.61 0.75
C ARG A 68 -2.04 -7.70 0.51
N SER A 69 -1.35 -8.13 1.58
CA SER A 69 -0.33 -9.18 1.51
C SER A 69 -0.89 -10.55 1.13
N PHE A 70 -2.16 -10.83 1.45
CA PHE A 70 -2.81 -12.14 1.21
C PHE A 70 -3.63 -12.18 -0.08
N ARG A 71 -3.54 -11.16 -0.94
CA ARG A 71 -4.23 -11.18 -2.23
C ARG A 71 -3.71 -12.33 -3.08
N SER A 72 -4.63 -13.01 -3.78
CA SER A 72 -4.27 -14.11 -4.70
C SER A 72 -3.39 -13.65 -5.86
N LEU A 73 -3.58 -12.41 -6.33
CA LEU A 73 -2.57 -11.71 -7.12
C LEU A 73 -1.75 -10.84 -6.17
N HIS A 74 -0.55 -11.29 -5.87
CA HIS A 74 0.35 -10.61 -4.95
C HIS A 74 1.48 -9.92 -5.72
N LEU A 75 1.76 -8.69 -5.33
CA LEU A 75 2.92 -7.91 -5.75
C LEU A 75 3.63 -7.46 -4.47
N ALA A 76 4.93 -7.67 -4.40
CA ALA A 76 5.77 -7.24 -3.28
C ALA A 76 7.18 -6.87 -3.76
N LEU A 77 7.92 -6.20 -2.89
CA LEU A 77 9.30 -5.77 -3.15
C LEU A 77 10.20 -6.26 -2.01
N THR A 78 11.42 -6.65 -2.35
CA THR A 78 12.50 -6.87 -1.37
C THR A 78 13.74 -6.11 -1.82
N ASP A 79 14.39 -5.47 -0.85
CA ASP A 79 15.67 -4.79 -1.07
C ASP A 79 16.80 -5.83 -0.96
N GLU A 80 17.40 -6.18 -2.11
CA GLU A 80 18.47 -7.16 -2.19
C GLU A 80 19.86 -6.48 -2.15
N GLY A 81 19.94 -5.25 -1.63
CA GLY A 81 21.16 -4.46 -1.49
C GLY A 81 21.82 -4.18 -2.84
N CYS A 82 23.06 -4.67 -3.02
CA CYS A 82 23.79 -4.51 -4.28
C CYS A 82 23.16 -5.25 -5.46
N ASN A 83 22.26 -6.22 -5.21
CA ASN A 83 21.50 -6.88 -6.27
C ASN A 83 20.26 -6.07 -6.71
N GLY A 84 20.06 -4.89 -6.12
CA GLY A 84 18.97 -3.98 -6.43
C GLY A 84 17.65 -4.37 -5.78
N LEU A 85 16.55 -3.88 -6.36
CA LEU A 85 15.21 -4.12 -5.86
C LEU A 85 14.59 -5.30 -6.61
N ALA A 86 14.23 -6.36 -5.89
CA ALA A 86 13.51 -7.50 -6.46
C ALA A 86 11.99 -7.26 -6.41
N ILE A 87 11.32 -7.57 -7.51
CA ILE A 87 9.87 -7.45 -7.68
C ILE A 87 9.29 -8.86 -7.70
N HIS A 88 8.50 -9.18 -6.68
CA HIS A 88 7.88 -10.48 -6.51
C HIS A 88 6.43 -10.45 -6.97
N LEU A 89 6.09 -11.33 -7.90
CA LEU A 89 4.73 -11.56 -8.37
C LEU A 89 4.31 -12.98 -8.02
N ALA A 90 3.10 -13.14 -7.50
CA ALA A 90 2.48 -14.45 -7.31
C ALA A 90 1.03 -14.43 -7.79
N ASN A 91 0.67 -15.46 -8.55
CA ASN A 91 -0.68 -15.69 -9.04
C ASN A 91 -1.20 -17.00 -8.45
N GLU A 92 -2.00 -16.89 -7.40
CA GLU A 92 -2.71 -18.00 -6.77
C GLU A 92 -4.12 -18.19 -7.36
N THR A 93 -4.42 -17.60 -8.52
CA THR A 93 -5.69 -17.86 -9.23
C THR A 93 -5.56 -19.06 -10.18
N THR A 94 -6.66 -19.45 -10.82
CA THR A 94 -6.71 -20.53 -11.81
C THR A 94 -6.53 -20.04 -13.24
N GLU A 95 -6.33 -18.74 -13.45
CA GLU A 95 -6.22 -18.14 -14.78
C GLU A 95 -4.81 -17.60 -15.03
N ASP A 96 -4.38 -17.65 -16.28
CA ASP A 96 -3.20 -16.94 -16.74
C ASP A 96 -3.51 -15.44 -16.83
N LEU A 97 -2.59 -14.62 -16.34
CA LEU A 97 -2.77 -13.18 -16.25
C LEU A 97 -1.80 -12.45 -17.20
N ALA A 98 -2.37 -11.75 -18.18
CA ALA A 98 -1.68 -10.73 -18.95
C ALA A 98 -1.66 -9.42 -18.17
N LEU A 99 -0.46 -8.98 -17.79
CA LEU A 99 -0.25 -7.87 -16.88
C LEU A 99 0.73 -6.86 -17.47
N ASP A 100 0.57 -5.60 -17.08
CA ASP A 100 1.57 -4.56 -17.30
C ASP A 100 2.16 -4.14 -15.95
N LEU A 101 3.47 -4.30 -15.82
CA LEU A 101 4.25 -3.86 -14.66
C LEU A 101 4.82 -2.48 -14.96
N GLU A 102 4.47 -1.48 -14.15
CA GLU A 102 5.02 -0.14 -14.21
C GLU A 102 5.90 0.11 -12.97
N LEU A 103 7.10 0.65 -13.18
CA LEU A 103 8.01 1.11 -12.13
C LEU A 103 8.28 2.60 -12.34
N VAL A 104 8.12 3.38 -11.28
CA VAL A 104 8.39 4.83 -11.28
C VAL A 104 9.21 5.18 -10.04
N CYS A 105 10.35 5.84 -10.23
CA CYS A 105 11.10 6.44 -9.13
C CYS A 105 10.77 7.93 -9.04
N LEU A 106 10.28 8.39 -7.89
CA LEU A 106 9.87 9.77 -7.67
C LEU A 106 10.86 10.49 -6.76
N ARG A 107 11.23 11.70 -7.16
CA ARG A 107 11.95 12.69 -6.33
C ARG A 107 10.97 13.73 -5.80
N GLU A 108 11.16 14.11 -4.55
CA GLU A 108 10.26 14.91 -3.72
C GLU A 108 8.82 14.38 -3.71
N GLY A 109 8.67 13.06 -3.85
CA GLY A 109 7.39 12.36 -3.94
C GLY A 109 6.53 12.72 -5.15
N ALA A 110 7.01 13.52 -6.11
CA ALA A 110 6.19 14.03 -7.22
C ALA A 110 6.88 13.95 -8.59
N ALA A 111 8.16 14.29 -8.67
CA ALA A 111 8.88 14.38 -9.94
C ALA A 111 9.42 13.01 -10.37
N PRO A 112 8.95 12.40 -11.47
CA PRO A 112 9.50 11.15 -11.96
C PRO A 112 10.92 11.36 -12.48
N VAL A 113 11.88 10.63 -11.92
CA VAL A 113 13.28 10.62 -12.37
C VAL A 113 13.61 9.39 -13.20
N LEU A 114 12.78 8.36 -13.06
CA LEU A 114 12.85 7.12 -13.81
C LEU A 114 11.44 6.58 -13.98
N GLN A 115 11.13 6.09 -15.18
CA GLN A 115 9.90 5.37 -15.45
C GLN A 115 10.19 4.25 -16.45
N ALA A 116 9.69 3.06 -16.15
CA ALA A 116 9.81 1.90 -16.99
C ALA A 116 8.52 1.07 -16.96
N ARG A 117 8.23 0.38 -18.06
CA ARG A 117 7.10 -0.54 -18.17
C ARG A 117 7.54 -1.83 -18.82
N ARG A 118 7.02 -2.95 -18.31
CA ARG A 118 7.28 -4.28 -18.82
C ARG A 118 5.99 -5.09 -18.86
N PRO A 119 5.57 -5.59 -20.04
CA PRO A 119 4.54 -6.62 -20.13
C PRO A 119 4.99 -7.89 -19.41
N VAL A 120 4.09 -8.49 -18.64
CA VAL A 120 4.32 -9.70 -17.87
C VAL A 120 3.20 -10.69 -18.14
N MET A 121 3.56 -11.91 -18.53
CA MET A 121 2.65 -13.05 -18.53
C MET A 121 2.91 -13.86 -17.27
N LEU A 122 1.89 -13.93 -16.40
CA LEU A 122 1.97 -14.63 -15.13
C LEU A 122 0.99 -15.82 -15.15
N PRO A 123 1.49 -17.05 -15.36
CA PRO A 123 0.62 -18.23 -15.44
C PRO A 123 -0.18 -18.47 -14.16
N ALA A 124 -1.27 -19.22 -14.27
CA ALA A 124 -2.02 -19.72 -13.13
C ALA A 124 -1.11 -20.49 -12.17
N ARG A 125 -1.29 -20.28 -10.86
CA ARG A 125 -0.54 -20.97 -9.78
C ARG A 125 0.98 -20.79 -9.88
N ALA A 126 1.45 -19.70 -10.46
CA ALA A 126 2.88 -19.42 -10.63
C ALA A 126 3.36 -18.23 -9.78
N SER A 127 4.66 -18.20 -9.55
CA SER A 127 5.36 -17.02 -9.05
C SER A 127 6.46 -16.61 -10.02
N LEU A 128 6.78 -15.32 -10.03
CA LEU A 128 7.82 -14.74 -10.86
C LEU A 128 8.57 -13.68 -10.05
N GLU A 129 9.89 -13.76 -10.08
CA GLU A 129 10.77 -12.71 -9.56
C GLU A 129 11.35 -11.94 -10.75
N ILE A 130 11.32 -10.62 -10.67
CA ILE A 130 11.89 -9.73 -11.69
C ILE A 130 12.78 -8.73 -10.97
N SER A 131 14.04 -8.61 -11.37
CA SER A 131 14.88 -7.52 -10.89
C SER A 131 14.40 -6.18 -11.48
N ALA A 132 14.38 -5.11 -10.69
CA ALA A 132 14.11 -3.77 -11.20
C ALA A 132 15.05 -3.40 -12.37
N PHE A 133 16.29 -3.88 -12.37
CA PHE A 133 17.22 -3.68 -13.49
C PHE A 133 16.70 -4.25 -14.80
N ASP A 134 16.04 -5.42 -14.77
CA ASP A 134 15.45 -6.03 -15.96
C ASP A 134 14.22 -5.27 -16.46
N VAL A 135 13.52 -4.56 -15.58
CA VAL A 135 12.40 -3.69 -15.97
C VAL A 135 12.93 -2.41 -16.61
N ILE A 136 13.98 -1.83 -16.03
CA ILE A 136 14.56 -0.55 -16.44
C ILE A 136 15.42 -0.69 -17.70
N GLY A 137 16.12 -1.81 -17.87
CA GLY A 137 17.05 -2.05 -18.96
C GLY A 137 18.40 -1.34 -18.81
N ALA A 138 18.66 -0.71 -17.66
CA ALA A 138 19.89 0.01 -17.36
C ALA A 138 20.18 0.00 -15.85
N PHE A 139 21.43 0.27 -15.48
CA PHE A 139 21.80 0.41 -14.08
C PHE A 139 21.25 1.72 -13.49
N PHE A 140 20.57 1.61 -12.35
CA PHE A 140 20.12 2.69 -11.49
C PHE A 140 20.27 2.21 -10.04
N ASP A 141 20.96 2.97 -9.18
CA ASP A 141 21.16 2.62 -7.75
C ASP A 141 19.85 2.79 -6.96
N ILE A 142 18.88 1.92 -7.27
CA ILE A 142 17.48 2.03 -6.86
C ILE A 142 17.30 1.80 -5.35
N THR A 143 18.14 0.96 -4.76
CA THR A 143 18.16 0.68 -3.32
C THR A 143 19.10 1.61 -2.56
N TYR A 144 19.83 2.49 -3.25
CA TYR A 144 20.88 3.33 -2.67
C TYR A 144 21.94 2.53 -1.90
N ALA A 145 22.17 1.28 -2.30
CA ALA A 145 23.14 0.38 -1.67
C ALA A 145 24.59 0.76 -2.03
N TYR A 146 24.81 1.27 -3.25
CA TYR A 146 26.14 1.67 -3.70
C TYR A 146 26.51 3.08 -3.23
N ARG A 147 25.52 3.95 -3.02
CA ARG A 147 25.69 5.34 -2.57
C ARG A 147 26.55 6.14 -3.54
N PHE A 148 26.36 5.91 -4.83
CA PHE A 148 27.02 6.69 -5.86
C PHE A 148 26.38 8.08 -5.95
N GLY A 149 26.96 9.03 -5.21
CA GLY A 149 26.46 10.40 -5.15
C GLY A 149 25.26 10.56 -4.21
N SER A 150 24.49 11.62 -4.43
CA SER A 150 23.27 11.88 -3.66
C SER A 150 22.17 10.87 -4.00
N LEU A 151 21.26 10.66 -3.05
CA LEU A 151 20.05 9.87 -3.27
C LEU A 151 19.32 10.34 -4.54
N GLY A 152 19.09 9.41 -5.49
CA GLY A 152 18.51 9.74 -6.79
C GLY A 152 17.00 9.99 -6.76
N HIS A 153 16.30 9.42 -5.78
CA HIS A 153 14.84 9.45 -5.62
C HIS A 153 14.44 9.06 -4.19
N ASP A 154 13.24 9.43 -3.75
CA ASP A 154 12.78 9.18 -2.37
C ASP A 154 11.91 7.92 -2.26
N VAL A 155 11.21 7.58 -3.34
CA VAL A 155 10.29 6.44 -3.38
C VAL A 155 10.29 5.78 -4.76
N THR A 156 10.34 4.46 -4.76
CA THR A 156 10.02 3.64 -5.92
C THR A 156 8.59 3.14 -5.80
N VAL A 157 7.76 3.43 -6.80
CA VAL A 157 6.37 2.99 -6.90
C VAL A 157 6.29 1.91 -7.98
N VAL A 158 5.78 0.75 -7.63
CA VAL A 158 5.54 -0.35 -8.58
C VAL A 158 4.05 -0.65 -8.65
N ARG A 159 3.50 -0.62 -9.86
CA ARG A 159 2.08 -0.83 -10.15
C ARG A 159 1.90 -2.01 -11.07
N LEU A 160 0.82 -2.73 -10.82
CA LEU A 160 0.37 -3.84 -11.66
C LEU A 160 -1.00 -3.54 -12.23
N ARG A 161 -1.15 -3.70 -13.54
CA ARG A 161 -2.41 -3.54 -14.28
C ARG A 161 -2.70 -4.78 -15.08
N ARG A 162 -3.96 -5.01 -15.43
CA ARG A 162 -4.27 -5.97 -16.49
C ARG A 162 -3.90 -5.33 -17.83
N ALA A 163 -3.36 -6.13 -18.75
CA ALA A 163 -3.03 -5.62 -20.08
C ALA A 163 -4.27 -5.00 -20.75
N GLY A 164 -4.16 -3.75 -21.18
CA GLY A 164 -5.25 -2.99 -21.78
C GLY A 164 -6.27 -2.36 -20.80
N ASP A 165 -6.02 -2.42 -19.49
CA ASP A 165 -6.84 -1.77 -18.45
C ASP A 165 -6.03 -0.70 -17.69
N ASP A 166 -6.61 0.48 -17.51
CA ASP A 166 -6.01 1.59 -16.74
C ASP A 166 -6.22 1.45 -15.23
N ARG A 167 -6.96 0.45 -14.77
CA ARG A 167 -7.16 0.18 -13.34
C ARG A 167 -5.91 -0.43 -12.70
N VAL A 168 -5.50 0.10 -11.55
CA VAL A 168 -4.42 -0.48 -10.74
C VAL A 168 -4.98 -1.68 -9.99
N LEU A 169 -4.39 -2.86 -10.19
CA LEU A 169 -4.73 -4.08 -9.45
C LEU A 169 -3.97 -4.14 -8.12
N SER A 170 -2.68 -3.77 -8.14
CA SER A 170 -1.81 -3.70 -6.98
C SER A 170 -0.81 -2.56 -7.13
N GLU A 171 -0.44 -1.94 -6.02
CA GLU A 171 0.56 -0.88 -5.92
C GLU A 171 1.37 -1.11 -4.65
N VAL A 172 2.69 -1.04 -4.76
CA VAL A 172 3.64 -1.19 -3.65
C VAL A 172 4.74 -0.14 -3.76
N PHE A 173 5.34 0.16 -2.62
CA PHE A 173 6.28 1.24 -2.44
C PHE A 173 7.56 0.69 -1.84
N HIS A 174 8.70 1.22 -2.29
CA HIS A 174 9.99 1.01 -1.65
C HIS A 174 10.64 2.37 -1.36
N TYR A 175 11.24 2.47 -0.19
CA TYR A 175 11.89 3.67 0.32
C TYR A 175 13.37 3.36 0.54
N PRO A 176 14.30 3.87 -0.31
CA PRO A 176 15.70 3.47 -0.26
C PRO A 176 16.42 3.79 1.06
N GLN A 177 15.95 4.81 1.80
CA GLN A 177 16.49 5.15 3.13
C GLN A 177 15.56 4.72 4.26
N GLY A 178 14.63 3.82 3.98
CA GLY A 178 13.54 3.51 4.87
C GLY A 178 12.52 4.64 4.95
N ALA A 179 11.53 4.39 5.80
CA ALA A 179 10.31 5.16 5.82
C ALA A 179 10.43 6.42 6.72
N GLU A 180 11.37 7.34 6.45
CA GLU A 180 11.40 8.63 7.16
C GLU A 180 10.12 9.46 6.90
N PRO A 181 9.62 10.22 7.90
CA PRO A 181 8.42 11.02 7.71
C PRO A 181 8.66 12.09 6.65
N LEU A 182 7.85 12.04 5.57
CA LEU A 182 7.90 13.04 4.51
C LEU A 182 7.69 14.45 5.06
N VAL A 183 8.43 15.39 4.47
CA VAL A 183 8.21 16.83 4.65
C VAL A 183 6.77 17.16 4.26
N GLU A 184 5.99 17.67 5.22
CA GLU A 184 4.61 18.16 5.11
C GLU A 184 3.72 17.36 4.12
N PRO A 185 2.86 16.44 4.58
CA PRO A 185 2.05 15.65 3.67
C PRO A 185 1.17 16.55 2.78
N GLY A 186 1.11 16.22 1.48
CA GLY A 186 0.36 16.93 0.46
C GLY A 186 -1.16 16.92 0.71
N ARG A 187 -1.92 17.58 -0.17
CA ARG A 187 -3.39 17.49 -0.14
C ARG A 187 -3.85 16.22 -0.83
N VAL A 188 -4.99 15.69 -0.39
CA VAL A 188 -5.68 14.60 -1.08
C VAL A 188 -7.03 15.14 -1.55
N ASP A 189 -7.24 15.12 -2.86
CA ASP A 189 -8.53 15.35 -3.47
C ASP A 189 -9.41 14.13 -3.24
N VAL A 190 -10.59 14.37 -2.65
CA VAL A 190 -11.51 13.32 -2.23
C VAL A 190 -12.82 13.48 -2.98
N ARG A 191 -13.21 12.43 -3.72
CA ARG A 191 -14.52 12.35 -4.37
C ARG A 191 -15.27 11.13 -3.87
N ILE A 192 -16.55 11.30 -3.55
CA ILE A 192 -17.40 10.22 -3.07
C ILE A 192 -18.57 9.99 -4.01
N GLU A 193 -18.69 8.75 -4.47
CA GLU A 193 -19.70 8.29 -5.43
C GLU A 193 -20.35 7.01 -4.89
N GLY A 194 -21.57 6.72 -5.30
CA GLY A 194 -22.30 5.52 -4.88
C GLY A 194 -23.75 5.81 -4.50
N ALA A 195 -24.48 4.73 -4.24
CA ALA A 195 -25.88 4.71 -3.84
C ALA A 195 -26.15 3.42 -3.05
N ASP A 196 -27.33 3.33 -2.42
CA ASP A 196 -27.85 2.10 -1.81
C ASP A 196 -26.93 1.45 -0.76
N GLY A 197 -26.27 2.28 0.07
CA GLY A 197 -25.44 1.81 1.18
C GLY A 197 -24.04 1.31 0.79
N ILE A 198 -23.70 1.33 -0.50
CA ILE A 198 -22.36 1.02 -1.02
C ILE A 198 -21.79 2.28 -1.67
N TRP A 199 -20.69 2.76 -1.11
CA TRP A 199 -20.02 3.97 -1.56
C TRP A 199 -18.58 3.68 -1.96
N THR A 200 -18.04 4.52 -2.84
CA THR A 200 -16.63 4.49 -3.26
C THR A 200 -16.03 5.87 -3.05
N LEU A 201 -14.92 5.91 -2.32
CA LEU A 201 -14.08 7.07 -2.11
C LEU A 201 -12.93 7.01 -3.10
N ASN A 202 -12.89 7.96 -4.02
CA ASN A 202 -11.81 8.13 -4.99
C ASN A 202 -10.85 9.20 -4.46
N LEU A 203 -9.61 8.78 -4.20
CA LEU A 203 -8.54 9.60 -3.65
C LEU A 203 -7.50 9.89 -4.74
N HIS A 204 -7.13 11.16 -4.86
CA HIS A 204 -6.09 11.61 -5.78
C HIS A 204 -5.17 12.62 -5.10
N THR A 205 -3.90 12.66 -5.51
CA THR A 205 -2.91 13.60 -4.99
C THR A 205 -1.86 13.90 -6.06
N ASP A 206 -1.19 15.04 -5.93
CA ASP A 206 -0.11 15.50 -6.80
C ASP A 206 1.28 15.11 -6.29
N ARG A 207 1.36 14.54 -5.08
CA ARG A 207 2.60 14.13 -4.42
C ARG A 207 2.35 12.90 -3.56
N LEU A 208 3.38 12.09 -3.33
CA LEU A 208 3.33 10.98 -2.38
C LEU A 208 2.78 11.46 -1.03
N VAL A 209 1.74 10.79 -0.55
CA VAL A 209 1.25 10.90 0.82
C VAL A 209 1.30 9.53 1.47
N ARG A 210 1.94 9.47 2.63
CA ARG A 210 2.17 8.22 3.35
C ARG A 210 1.21 7.98 4.49
N ASP A 211 1.02 6.71 4.79
CA ASP A 211 0.28 6.22 5.96
C ASP A 211 -1.11 6.86 6.07
N VAL A 212 -1.75 7.03 4.91
CA VAL A 212 -3.07 7.61 4.79
C VAL A 212 -4.06 6.70 5.49
N HIS A 213 -4.81 7.27 6.41
CA HIS A 213 -5.93 6.60 7.05
C HIS A 213 -7.21 7.40 6.92
N ILE A 214 -8.30 6.68 6.76
CA ILE A 214 -9.65 7.21 6.59
C ILE A 214 -10.39 6.99 7.91
N ASP A 215 -11.04 8.04 8.40
CA ASP A 215 -12.04 7.96 9.45
C ASP A 215 -13.43 8.23 8.84
N ALA A 216 -14.31 7.23 8.93
CA ALA A 216 -15.65 7.24 8.36
C ALA A 216 -16.65 6.59 9.33
N PRO A 217 -17.11 7.32 10.37
CA PRO A 217 -17.98 6.75 11.40
C PRO A 217 -19.25 6.12 10.82
N GLY A 218 -19.55 4.88 11.25
CA GLY A 218 -20.71 4.12 10.77
C GLY A 218 -20.50 3.38 9.45
N PHE A 219 -19.27 3.38 8.89
CA PHE A 219 -18.94 2.66 7.67
C PHE A 219 -17.74 1.74 7.85
N ARG A 220 -17.82 0.54 7.26
CA ARG A 220 -16.69 -0.38 7.13
C ARG A 220 -15.92 -0.08 5.85
N LEU A 221 -14.63 0.19 6.00
CA LEU A 221 -13.75 0.50 4.88
C LEU A 221 -13.26 -0.77 4.19
N GLY A 222 -13.19 -0.73 2.86
CA GLY A 222 -12.60 -1.78 2.04
C GLY A 222 -11.07 -1.84 2.09
N ASP A 223 -10.42 -0.71 2.40
CA ASP A 223 -8.96 -0.59 2.58
C ASP A 223 -8.66 0.60 3.51
N ASN A 224 -7.56 0.55 4.25
CA ASN A 224 -7.10 1.63 5.13
C ASN A 224 -5.59 1.52 5.39
N GLY A 225 -4.96 2.59 5.89
CA GLY A 225 -3.53 2.59 6.26
C GLY A 225 -2.62 2.24 5.08
N PHE A 226 -2.60 3.10 4.07
CA PHE A 226 -1.86 2.89 2.82
C PHE A 226 -1.22 4.18 2.33
N ASP A 227 -0.22 4.06 1.46
CA ASP A 227 0.36 5.21 0.77
C ASP A 227 -0.43 5.51 -0.51
N ILE A 228 -0.35 6.75 -0.99
CA ILE A 228 -0.92 7.20 -2.26
C ILE A 228 0.16 7.94 -3.02
N ALA A 229 0.52 7.46 -4.21
CA ALA A 229 1.40 8.16 -5.15
C ALA A 229 0.61 8.99 -6.17
N PRO A 230 1.23 10.00 -6.78
CA PRO A 230 0.61 10.75 -7.86
C PRO A 230 0.30 9.88 -9.08
N GLY A 231 -0.68 10.35 -9.87
CA GLY A 231 -1.07 9.77 -11.15
C GLY A 231 -2.25 8.79 -11.08
N ALA A 232 -2.19 7.77 -10.22
CA ALA A 232 -3.28 6.80 -10.09
C ALA A 232 -4.37 7.26 -9.10
N ILE A 233 -5.63 6.94 -9.40
CA ILE A 233 -6.73 7.12 -8.44
C ILE A 233 -6.75 5.91 -7.50
N LYS A 234 -6.71 6.17 -6.19
CA LYS A 234 -6.90 5.16 -5.15
C LYS A 234 -8.38 5.12 -4.77
N SER A 235 -9.06 4.03 -5.11
CA SER A 235 -10.47 3.82 -4.76
C SER A 235 -10.62 2.94 -3.51
N VAL A 236 -11.44 3.38 -2.55
CA VAL A 236 -11.78 2.64 -1.33
C VAL A 236 -13.28 2.48 -1.24
N THR A 237 -13.78 1.26 -1.05
CA THR A 237 -15.21 1.02 -0.83
C THR A 237 -15.59 1.29 0.62
N LEU A 238 -16.82 1.76 0.84
CA LEU A 238 -17.41 1.98 2.15
C LEU A 238 -18.77 1.26 2.19
N ALA A 239 -18.92 0.38 3.17
CA ALA A 239 -20.18 -0.34 3.42
C ALA A 239 -20.83 0.17 4.70
N GLU A 240 -22.09 0.58 4.65
CA GLU A 240 -22.80 1.08 5.82
C GLU A 240 -22.99 0.01 6.90
N ILE A 241 -22.75 0.37 8.16
CA ILE A 241 -23.02 -0.48 9.31
C ILE A 241 -24.44 -0.16 9.83
N GLY A 242 -25.33 -1.15 9.81
CA GLY A 242 -26.68 -1.01 10.35
C GLY A 242 -27.74 -0.40 9.41
N ALA A 243 -27.41 -0.19 8.12
CA ALA A 243 -28.34 0.18 7.04
C ALA A 243 -29.27 1.37 7.35
N ALA A 244 -28.71 2.46 7.87
CA ALA A 244 -29.45 3.68 8.17
C ALA A 244 -29.70 4.58 6.93
N GLY A 245 -29.24 4.19 5.73
CA GLY A 245 -29.43 4.92 4.49
C GLY A 245 -28.62 6.23 4.44
N ARG A 246 -27.54 6.33 5.21
CA ARG A 246 -26.77 7.57 5.35
C ARG A 246 -25.74 7.69 4.21
N ARG A 247 -25.49 8.93 3.77
CA ARG A 247 -24.30 9.23 2.97
C ARG A 247 -23.07 9.30 3.89
N PRO A 248 -21.92 8.72 3.53
CA PRO A 248 -20.73 8.79 4.37
C PRO A 248 -20.25 10.22 4.55
N SER A 249 -19.76 10.50 5.76
CA SER A 249 -19.03 11.72 6.08
C SER A 249 -17.81 11.36 6.92
N GLY A 250 -16.70 12.07 6.71
CA GLY A 250 -15.44 11.69 7.33
C GLY A 250 -14.24 12.46 6.81
N ARG A 251 -13.05 11.96 7.17
CA ARG A 251 -11.77 12.61 6.91
C ARG A 251 -10.74 11.62 6.39
N VAL A 252 -9.88 12.12 5.51
CA VAL A 252 -8.66 11.46 5.06
C VAL A 252 -7.50 12.14 5.77
N MET A 253 -6.67 11.37 6.47
CA MET A 253 -5.70 11.89 7.43
C MET A 253 -4.33 11.24 7.23
N ALA A 254 -3.29 12.00 7.52
CA ALA A 254 -1.92 11.52 7.72
C ALA A 254 -1.63 11.36 9.23
N PRO A 255 -0.57 10.62 9.61
CA PRO A 255 -0.17 10.47 11.01
C PRO A 255 -0.04 11.81 11.74
N GLY A 256 -0.41 11.81 13.03
CA GLY A 256 -0.45 13.01 13.86
C GLY A 256 -1.73 13.83 13.70
N GLY A 257 -2.77 13.26 13.09
CA GLY A 257 -4.08 13.90 12.93
C GLY A 257 -4.15 15.00 11.87
N LYS A 258 -3.17 15.09 10.97
CA LYS A 258 -3.19 16.09 9.89
C LYS A 258 -4.24 15.71 8.85
N VAL A 259 -5.24 16.55 8.67
CA VAL A 259 -6.31 16.36 7.69
C VAL A 259 -5.79 16.69 6.29
N LEU A 260 -5.90 15.73 5.37
CA LEU A 260 -5.46 15.81 3.98
C LEU A 260 -6.63 16.18 3.05
N GLY A 261 -7.83 15.75 3.42
CA GLY A 261 -9.07 15.97 2.69
C GLY A 261 -10.27 15.53 3.54
N GLY A 262 -11.45 16.01 3.17
CA GLY A 262 -12.71 15.65 3.83
C GLY A 262 -13.77 15.28 2.80
N PHE A 263 -14.75 14.51 3.24
CA PHE A 263 -15.94 14.20 2.46
C PHE A 263 -17.16 14.38 3.36
N SER A 264 -18.13 15.14 2.89
CA SER A 264 -19.39 15.41 3.58
C SER A 264 -20.52 15.46 2.58
N SER A 265 -21.75 15.48 3.10
CA SER A 265 -22.89 16.07 2.40
C SER A 265 -22.61 17.53 2.02
#